data_AF-A0A1G4T0Y2-F1
#
_entry.id   AF-A0A1G4T0Y2-F1
#
_cell.length_a   1.000
_cell.length_b   1.000
_cell.length_c   1.000
_cell.angle_alpha   90.00
_cell.angle_beta   90.00
_cell.angle_gamma   90.00
#
_symmetry.space_group_name_H-M   'P 1'
#
loop_
_entity.id
_entity.type
_entity.pdbx_description
1 polymer ?
#
loop_
_entity_poly.entity_id
_entity_poly.type
_entity_poly.pdbx_seq_one_letter_code
_entity_poly.pdbx_strand_id
1 'polypeptide(L)'
;MIQPVLALVAWSMIMLVWLYVRRLPALVRYAISEARLQSGEAIRQMPPQAQWAADNYNNLMQQPTLFYALCLGIFLSGLSNPGMEYLAWLYVALRIIHSIVQSTANITTIRFCLFLASSGVLGLLCFDALRIAFRF
;
A
#
# COMPACT_ATOMS: atom_id res chain seq x y z
N MET A 1 -7.96 -6.83 15.12
CA MET A 1 -8.13 -7.04 13.67
C MET A 1 -8.59 -5.78 12.96
N ILE A 2 -9.54 -5.03 13.54
CA ILE A 2 -10.03 -3.79 12.93
C ILE A 2 -8.99 -2.65 13.01
N GLN A 3 -8.19 -2.56 14.08
CA GLN A 3 -7.23 -1.46 14.24
C GLN A 3 -6.14 -1.47 13.14
N PRO A 4 -5.49 -2.61 12.80
CA PRO A 4 -4.55 -2.68 11.68
C PRO A 4 -5.18 -2.27 10.33
N VAL A 5 -6.43 -2.65 10.08
CA VAL A 5 -7.17 -2.28 8.86
C VAL A 5 -7.34 -0.76 8.80
N LEU A 6 -7.85 -0.14 9.86
CA LEU A 6 -8.05 1.31 9.93
C LEU A 6 -6.73 2.06 9.78
N ALA A 7 -5.65 1.56 10.39
CA ALA A 7 -4.33 2.16 10.28
C ALA A 7 -3.82 2.18 8.83
N LEU A 8 -3.97 1.07 8.08
CA LEU A 8 -3.51 1.00 6.70
C LEU A 8 -4.41 1.77 5.73
N VAL A 9 -5.72 1.86 6.02
CA VAL A 9 -6.64 2.75 5.30
C VAL A 9 -6.25 4.21 5.50
N ALA A 10 -6.00 4.64 6.75
CA ALA A 10 -5.54 5.99 7.04
C ALA A 10 -4.19 6.29 6.35
N TRP A 11 -3.26 5.34 6.36
CA TRP A 11 -2.00 5.45 5.63
C TRP A 11 -2.20 5.59 4.12
N SER A 12 -3.16 4.87 3.55
CA SER A 12 -3.52 4.98 2.14
C SER A 12 -4.04 6.39 1.81
N MET A 13 -4.82 7.00 2.70
CA MET A 13 -5.27 8.40 2.55
C MET A 13 -4.10 9.39 2.63
N ILE A 14 -3.15 9.16 3.53
CA ILE A 14 -1.91 9.96 3.60
C ILE A 14 -1.14 9.86 2.28
N MET A 15 -0.98 8.66 1.73
CA MET A 15 -0.31 8.46 0.45
C MET A 15 -1.07 9.06 -0.74
N LEU A 16 -2.40 9.11 -0.69
CA LEU A 16 -3.21 9.81 -1.70
C LEU A 16 -2.92 11.31 -1.68
N VAL A 17 -2.88 11.93 -0.49
CA VAL A 17 -2.51 13.34 -0.35
C VAL A 17 -1.08 13.56 -0.86
N TRP A 18 -0.13 12.69 -0.49
CA TRP A 18 1.25 12.78 -0.96
C TRP A 18 1.37 12.71 -2.48
N LEU A 19 0.63 11.80 -3.12
CA LEU A 19 0.51 11.71 -4.57
C LEU A 19 0.10 13.05 -5.19
N TYR A 20 -0.96 13.67 -4.68
CA TYR A 20 -1.45 14.93 -5.22
C TYR A 20 -0.51 16.10 -4.94
N VAL A 21 0.11 16.17 -3.76
CA VAL A 21 1.14 17.18 -3.46
C VAL A 21 2.28 17.12 -4.47
N ARG A 22 2.69 15.91 -4.89
CA ARG A 22 3.76 15.72 -5.87
C ARG A 22 3.32 15.93 -7.33
N ARG A 23 2.07 15.60 -7.67
CA ARG A 23 1.57 15.68 -9.06
C ARG A 23 0.93 17.01 -9.45
N LEU A 24 0.20 17.65 -8.55
CA LEU A 24 -0.56 18.87 -8.87
C LEU A 24 0.31 20.00 -9.42
N PRO A 25 1.49 20.32 -8.87
CA PRO A 25 2.32 21.40 -9.42
C PRO A 25 2.78 21.13 -10.86
N ALA A 26 3.08 19.88 -11.20
CA ALA A 26 3.44 19.48 -12.56
C ALA A 26 2.23 19.60 -13.48
N LEU A 27 1.08 19.03 -13.08
CA LEU A 27 -0.16 19.09 -13.86
C LEU A 27 -0.63 20.53 -14.14
N VAL A 28 -0.54 21.43 -13.14
CA VAL A 28 -0.90 22.84 -13.31
C VAL A 28 0.03 23.54 -14.30
N ARG A 29 1.35 23.29 -14.23
CA ARG A 29 2.30 23.83 -15.21
C ARG A 29 2.00 23.35 -16.63
N TYR A 30 1.71 22.05 -16.79
CA TYR A 30 1.32 21.47 -18.08
C TYR A 30 0.01 22.04 -18.63
N ALA A 31 -1.01 22.20 -17.77
CA ALA A 31 -2.31 22.73 -18.18
C ALA A 31 -2.24 24.19 -18.66
N ILE A 32 -1.28 24.97 -18.14
CA ILE A 32 -1.06 26.37 -18.54
C ILE A 32 -0.19 26.46 -19.80
N SER A 33 0.80 25.57 -19.98
CA SER A 33 1.77 25.67 -21.07
C SER A 33 1.35 25.00 -22.38
N GLU A 34 0.56 23.93 -22.33
CA GLU A 34 0.22 23.14 -23.52
C GLU A 34 -1.27 22.82 -23.59
N ALA A 35 -2.00 23.56 -24.44
CA ALA A 35 -3.44 23.38 -24.66
C ALA A 35 -3.83 22.04 -25.34
N ARG A 36 -2.90 21.09 -25.56
CA ARG A 36 -3.16 19.97 -26.48
C ARG A 36 -2.34 18.68 -26.36
N LEU A 37 -1.57 18.43 -25.31
CA LEU A 37 -0.99 17.09 -25.14
C LEU A 37 -2.05 16.10 -24.66
N GLN A 38 -2.09 14.92 -25.28
CA GLN A 38 -2.90 13.81 -24.80
C GLN A 38 -2.44 13.44 -23.38
N SER A 39 -3.37 13.12 -22.49
CA SER A 39 -3.11 12.90 -21.05
C SER A 39 -1.97 11.91 -20.76
N GLY A 40 -1.72 10.95 -21.65
CA GLY A 40 -0.63 9.98 -21.55
C GLY A 40 0.79 10.54 -21.73
N GLU A 41 0.98 11.54 -22.60
CA GLU A 41 2.28 12.18 -22.82
C GLU A 41 2.66 13.09 -21.65
N ALA A 42 1.70 13.82 -21.10
CA ALA A 42 1.89 14.66 -19.92
C ALA A 42 2.34 13.85 -18.69
N ILE A 43 1.85 12.61 -18.53
CA ILE A 43 2.25 11.72 -17.43
C ILE A 43 3.71 11.24 -17.60
N ARG A 44 4.12 10.91 -18.84
CA ARG A 44 5.48 10.42 -19.13
C ARG A 44 6.57 11.45 -18.87
N GLN A 45 6.24 12.73 -19.04
CA GLN A 45 7.19 13.82 -18.81
C GLN A 45 7.27 14.27 -17.35
N MET A 46 6.43 13.71 -16.44
CA MET A 46 6.46 14.09 -15.03
C MET A 46 7.79 13.73 -14.36
N PRO A 47 8.25 14.53 -13.38
CA PRO A 47 9.41 14.19 -12.57
C PRO A 47 9.27 12.80 -11.94
N PRO A 48 10.37 12.03 -11.81
CA PRO A 48 10.34 10.69 -11.26
C PRO A 48 9.61 10.60 -9.90
N GLN A 49 9.78 11.61 -9.04
CA GLN A 49 9.16 11.63 -7.71
C GLN A 49 7.62 11.66 -7.76
N ALA A 50 7.04 12.31 -8.78
CA ALA A 50 5.61 12.36 -8.99
C ALA A 50 5.05 11.05 -9.58
N GLN A 51 5.90 10.30 -10.30
CA GLN A 51 5.57 8.96 -10.76
C GLN A 51 5.66 7.96 -9.60
N TRP A 52 6.73 8.01 -8.80
CA TRP A 52 6.97 7.09 -7.69
C TRP A 52 5.88 7.14 -6.61
N ALA A 53 5.38 8.32 -6.28
CA ALA A 53 4.26 8.46 -5.35
C ALA A 53 2.98 7.79 -5.89
N ALA A 54 2.76 7.83 -7.20
CA ALA A 54 1.59 7.21 -7.84
C ALA A 54 1.73 5.70 -7.94
N ASP A 55 2.91 5.23 -8.34
CA ASP A 55 3.23 3.81 -8.38
C ASP A 55 3.08 3.19 -6.99
N ASN A 56 3.47 3.92 -5.94
CA ASN A 56 3.25 3.48 -4.57
C ASN A 56 1.76 3.44 -4.21
N TYR A 57 1.00 4.49 -4.50
CA TYR A 57 -0.44 4.50 -4.22
C TYR A 57 -1.16 3.33 -4.90
N ASN A 58 -0.85 3.08 -6.18
CA ASN A 58 -1.38 1.93 -6.92
C ASN A 58 -1.00 0.60 -6.26
N ASN A 59 0.25 0.44 -5.81
CA ASN A 59 0.68 -0.76 -5.10
C ASN A 59 -0.07 -0.95 -3.77
N LEU A 60 -0.35 0.12 -3.03
CA LEU A 60 -1.17 0.12 -1.81
C LEU A 60 -2.65 -0.22 -2.08
N MET A 61 -3.16 -0.01 -3.29
CA MET A 61 -4.53 -0.39 -3.66
C MET A 61 -4.64 -1.82 -4.20
N GLN A 62 -3.55 -2.42 -4.68
CA GLN A 62 -3.57 -3.76 -5.27
C GLN A 62 -3.28 -4.86 -4.25
N GLN A 63 -2.13 -4.78 -3.57
CA GLN A 63 -1.67 -5.88 -2.71
C GLN A 63 -2.42 -5.97 -1.36
N PRO A 64 -2.73 -4.86 -0.66
CA PRO A 64 -3.46 -4.89 0.61
C PRO A 64 -4.92 -5.30 0.53
N THR A 65 -5.51 -5.42 -0.66
CA THR A 65 -6.91 -5.87 -0.83
C THR A 65 -7.15 -7.23 -0.17
N LEU A 66 -6.18 -8.14 -0.29
CA LEU A 66 -6.22 -9.43 0.39
C LEU A 66 -6.12 -9.28 1.92
N PHE A 67 -5.27 -8.38 2.41
CA PHE A 67 -5.12 -8.10 3.84
C PHE A 67 -6.43 -7.58 4.45
N TYR A 68 -7.11 -6.64 3.78
CA TYR A 68 -8.38 -6.11 4.24
C TYR A 68 -9.45 -7.20 4.31
N ALA A 69 -9.61 -7.99 3.25
CA ALA A 69 -10.57 -9.10 3.23
C ALA A 69 -10.29 -10.12 4.33
N LEU A 70 -9.03 -10.52 4.50
CA LEU A 70 -8.61 -11.50 5.50
C LEU A 70 -8.86 -10.99 6.94
N CYS A 71 -8.39 -9.78 7.27
CA CYS A 71 -8.55 -9.23 8.62
C CYS A 71 -10.03 -9.00 8.99
N LEU A 72 -10.85 -8.53 8.05
CA LEU A 72 -12.29 -8.37 8.27
C LEU A 72 -12.98 -9.72 8.43
N GLY A 73 -12.62 -10.74 7.64
CA GLY A 73 -13.12 -12.11 7.81
C GLY A 73 -12.76 -12.72 9.16
N ILE A 74 -11.50 -12.56 9.62
CA ILE A 74 -11.06 -13.00 10.95
C ILE A 74 -11.84 -12.26 12.05
N PHE A 75 -12.07 -10.95 11.89
CA PHE A 75 -12.83 -10.16 12.85
C PHE A 75 -14.29 -10.62 12.96
N LEU A 76 -14.97 -10.77 11.82
CA LEU A 76 -16.39 -11.17 11.77
C LEU A 76 -16.63 -12.60 12.26
N SER A 77 -15.69 -13.51 12.02
CA SER A 77 -15.78 -14.90 12.48
C SER A 77 -15.50 -15.08 13.96
N GLY A 78 -14.98 -14.06 14.65
CA GLY A 78 -14.59 -14.15 16.06
C GLY A 78 -13.36 -15.05 16.30
N LEU A 79 -12.64 -15.44 15.24
CA LEU A 79 -11.47 -16.34 15.31
C LEU A 79 -10.15 -15.62 15.62
N SER A 80 -10.19 -14.32 15.89
CA SER A 80 -8.99 -13.53 16.15
C SER A 80 -8.27 -13.99 17.43
N ASN A 81 -6.94 -13.99 17.39
CA ASN A 81 -6.11 -14.19 18.58
C ASN A 81 -4.95 -13.17 18.61
N PRO A 82 -4.21 -13.05 19.73
CA PRO A 82 -3.12 -12.08 19.85
C PRO A 82 -2.02 -12.25 18.79
N GLY A 83 -1.68 -13.48 18.42
CA GLY A 83 -0.66 -13.76 17.40
C GLY A 83 -1.02 -13.18 16.03
N MET A 84 -2.27 -13.38 15.60
CA MET A 84 -2.79 -12.77 14.37
C MET A 84 -2.75 -11.25 14.43
N GLU A 85 -3.02 -10.65 15.61
CA GLU A 85 -2.98 -9.19 15.78
C GLU A 85 -1.57 -8.65 15.58
N TYR A 86 -0.56 -9.32 16.14
CA TYR A 86 0.83 -8.97 15.93
C TYR A 86 1.26 -9.09 14.47
N LEU A 87 0.88 -10.18 13.79
CA LEU A 87 1.16 -10.35 12.35
C LEU A 87 0.50 -9.26 11.51
N ALA A 88 -0.75 -8.89 11.83
CA ALA A 88 -1.45 -7.82 11.12
C ALA A 88 -0.75 -6.47 11.31
N TRP A 89 -0.32 -6.12 12.52
CA TRP A 89 0.44 -4.89 12.76
C TRP A 89 1.82 -4.90 12.09
N LEU A 90 2.52 -6.04 12.11
CA LEU A 90 3.79 -6.20 11.42
C LEU A 90 3.62 -5.98 9.91
N TYR A 91 2.55 -6.53 9.32
CA TYR A 91 2.20 -6.27 7.93
C TYR A 91 2.02 -4.77 7.67
N VAL A 92 1.21 -4.07 8.49
CA VAL A 92 0.99 -2.62 8.36
C VAL A 92 2.31 -1.84 8.42
N ALA A 93 3.18 -2.14 9.38
CA ALA A 93 4.47 -1.47 9.52
C ALA A 93 5.36 -1.66 8.28
N LEU A 94 5.44 -2.90 7.76
CA LEU A 94 6.19 -3.19 6.53
C LEU A 94 5.64 -2.43 5.32
N ARG A 95 4.31 -2.30 5.21
CA ARG A 95 3.67 -1.53 4.13
C ARG A 95 3.97 -0.03 4.23
N ILE A 96 3.97 0.53 5.44
CA ILE A 96 4.33 1.93 5.68
C ILE A 96 5.80 2.17 5.26
N ILE A 97 6.72 1.32 5.72
CA ILE A 97 8.15 1.43 5.38
C ILE A 97 8.35 1.28 3.86
N HIS A 98 7.71 0.29 3.23
CA HIS A 98 7.74 0.13 1.78
C HIS A 98 7.26 1.38 1.04
N SER A 99 6.16 1.98 1.51
CA SER A 99 5.63 3.22 0.93
C SER A 99 6.57 4.40 1.03
N ILE A 100 7.21 4.57 2.19
CA ILE A 100 8.21 5.63 2.38
C ILE A 100 9.38 5.39 1.42
N VAL A 101 9.96 4.19 1.39
CA VAL A 101 11.09 3.87 0.50
C VAL A 101 10.73 4.10 -0.96
N GLN A 102 9.60 3.57 -1.44
CA GLN A 102 9.19 3.69 -2.84
C GLN A 102 8.92 5.14 -3.24
N SER A 103 8.28 5.93 -2.38
CA SER A 103 7.87 7.30 -2.71
C SER A 103 8.96 8.36 -2.50
N THR A 104 10.10 8.00 -1.89
CA THR A 104 11.21 8.94 -1.59
C THR A 104 12.52 8.58 -2.29
N ALA A 105 13.02 7.35 -2.10
CA ALA A 105 14.33 6.92 -2.59
C ALA A 105 14.23 5.93 -3.76
N ASN A 106 13.12 5.19 -3.84
CA ASN A 106 12.77 4.20 -4.86
C ASN A 106 13.85 3.14 -5.18
N ILE A 107 14.65 2.75 -4.18
CA ILE A 107 15.72 1.75 -4.33
C ILE A 107 15.10 0.37 -4.55
N THR A 108 15.27 -0.18 -5.76
CA THR A 108 14.62 -1.41 -6.25
C THR A 108 14.80 -2.62 -5.33
N THR A 109 16.02 -2.91 -4.91
CA THR A 109 16.32 -4.08 -4.07
C THR A 109 15.62 -3.98 -2.72
N ILE A 110 15.64 -2.80 -2.09
CA ILE A 110 15.02 -2.57 -0.77
C ILE A 110 13.50 -2.72 -0.86
N ARG A 111 12.86 -2.07 -1.85
CA ARG A 111 11.40 -2.20 -2.02
C ARG A 111 10.99 -3.64 -2.33
N PHE A 112 11.77 -4.36 -3.13
CA PHE A 112 11.49 -5.76 -3.41
C PHE A 112 11.59 -6.65 -2.17
N CYS A 113 12.62 -6.48 -1.33
CA CYS A 113 12.74 -7.19 -0.07
C CYS A 113 11.59 -6.88 0.89
N LEU A 114 11.20 -5.61 1.02
CA LEU A 114 10.06 -5.19 1.85
C LEU A 114 8.74 -5.75 1.33
N PHE A 115 8.55 -5.77 0.01
CA PHE A 115 7.39 -6.39 -0.63
C PHE A 115 7.32 -7.88 -0.29
N LEU A 116 8.41 -8.63 -0.48
CA LEU A 116 8.48 -10.06 -0.15
C LEU A 116 8.22 -10.32 1.33
N ALA A 117 8.84 -9.54 2.23
CA ALA A 117 8.62 -9.65 3.66
C ALA A 117 7.15 -9.42 4.02
N SER A 118 6.53 -8.37 3.49
CA SER A 118 5.10 -8.09 3.73
C SER A 118 4.19 -9.20 3.18
N SER A 119 4.49 -9.74 2.00
CA SER A 119 3.76 -10.88 1.43
C SER A 119 3.89 -12.15 2.29
N GLY A 120 5.09 -12.41 2.82
CA GLY A 120 5.34 -13.54 3.72
C GLY A 120 4.52 -13.43 5.01
N VAL A 121 4.51 -12.25 5.63
CA VAL A 121 3.69 -12.00 6.85
C VAL A 121 2.21 -12.18 6.56
N LEU A 122 1.71 -11.69 5.42
CA LEU A 122 0.32 -11.91 5.02
C LEU A 122 0.01 -13.40 4.79
N GLY A 123 0.96 -14.14 4.19
CA GLY A 123 0.86 -15.59 4.01
C GLY A 123 0.79 -16.35 5.34
N LEU A 124 1.61 -15.97 6.32
CA LEU A 124 1.57 -16.54 7.68
C LEU A 124 0.23 -16.23 8.37
N LEU A 125 -0.25 -15.00 8.29
CA LEU A 125 -1.56 -14.62 8.84
C LEU A 125 -2.70 -15.43 8.20
N CYS A 126 -2.64 -15.64 6.88
CA CYS A 126 -3.59 -16.46 6.15
C CYS A 126 -3.52 -17.93 6.59
N PHE A 127 -2.31 -18.47 6.71
CA PHE A 127 -2.09 -19.84 7.18
C PHE A 127 -2.67 -20.06 8.57
N ASP A 128 -2.40 -19.16 9.52
CA ASP A 128 -2.96 -19.23 10.87
C ASP A 128 -4.48 -19.18 10.86
N ALA A 129 -5.08 -18.33 10.01
CA ALA A 129 -6.53 -18.23 9.87
C ALA A 129 -7.13 -19.54 9.33
N LEU A 130 -6.51 -20.14 8.31
CA LEU A 130 -6.93 -21.42 7.75
C LEU A 130 -6.83 -22.53 8.80
N ARG A 131 -5.71 -22.59 9.53
CA ARG A 131 -5.47 -23.58 10.58
C ARG A 131 -6.56 -23.57 11.64
N ILE A 132 -6.95 -22.38 12.10
CA ILE A 132 -8.00 -22.22 13.11
C ILE A 132 -9.39 -22.52 12.53
N ALA A 133 -9.69 -22.01 11.33
CA ALA A 133 -11.01 -22.20 10.70
C ALA A 133 -11.30 -23.67 10.38
N PHE A 134 -10.29 -24.41 9.89
CA PHE A 134 -10.43 -25.81 9.47
C PHE A 134 -9.93 -26.83 10.52
N ARG A 135 -9.39 -26.36 11.65
CA ARG A 135 -8.97 -27.17 12.81
C ARG A 135 -7.95 -28.27 12.46
N PHE A 136 -6.88 -27.90 11.77
CA PHE A 136 -5.74 -28.79 11.51
C PHE A 136 -4.42 -28.29 12.10
#